data_AF-J4IBL6-F1
#
_entry.id   AF-J4IBL6-F1
#
_cell.length_a   1.000
_cell.length_b   1.000
_cell.length_c   1.000
_cell.angle_alpha   90.00
_cell.angle_beta   90.00
_cell.angle_gamma   90.00
#
_symmetry.space_group_name_H-M   'P 1'
#
loop_
_entity.id
_entity.type
_entity.pdbx_description
1 polymer ?
#
loop_
_entity_poly.entity_id
_entity_poly.type
_entity_poly.pdbx_seq_one_letter_code
_entity_poly.pdbx_strand_id
1 'polypeptide(L)'
;MPTQPNESQRRATGSEMSGEVPPPYSELPPTNNNTRGPYLSNQNQRSRRTSRDAYAPSNNIPSERSPLNGNTRNTRPAYSTFSSYTFVHLATSERFKRRAVLWPIVFIFMVFMLVGSVMMQTVRLQQCKLSLIPNPEQREMARREWDRERVAHQQEVSGWNRDRAAHEKEMAKVRSDWNQERMDHQRERDQWLRERKEWEQKVEERKKQCVAFGTREYVAQLGFNPMTTCKEMPLNIEDQVMDPLLCQVRGKKEVEGHWHVDGEPGCMPYWGSVDDKGCVAPGIHSWEARLWDLSQGDNWLAICSTAPADIAGRHFDSPTSCQDRGFFNGIVGVFHSADPSC
;
A
#
# COMPACT_ATOMS: atom_id res chain seq x y z
N MET A 1 -22.51 48.71 -63.99
CA MET A 1 -21.37 48.33 -63.14
C MET A 1 -21.55 48.97 -61.77
N PRO A 2 -21.95 48.20 -60.74
CA PRO A 2 -21.91 48.66 -59.36
C PRO A 2 -20.85 47.87 -58.55
N THR A 3 -20.16 48.63 -57.70
CA THR A 3 -19.11 48.26 -56.77
C THR A 3 -19.65 47.44 -55.58
N GLN A 4 -18.95 46.35 -55.23
CA GLN A 4 -19.16 45.60 -53.98
C GLN A 4 -18.48 46.30 -52.79
N PRO A 5 -19.01 46.19 -51.55
CA PRO A 5 -18.30 46.60 -50.35
C PRO A 5 -17.54 45.44 -49.69
N ASN A 6 -16.40 45.80 -49.11
CA ASN A 6 -15.45 45.00 -48.35
C ASN A 6 -16.03 44.35 -47.10
N GLU A 7 -15.68 43.08 -46.89
CA GLU A 7 -15.93 42.30 -45.69
C GLU A 7 -14.64 42.21 -44.86
N SER A 8 -14.54 43.03 -43.81
CA SER A 8 -13.40 43.05 -42.88
C SER A 8 -13.90 43.09 -41.44
N GLN A 9 -13.94 41.92 -40.79
CA GLN A 9 -13.78 41.79 -39.32
C GLN A 9 -13.64 40.31 -38.93
N ARG A 10 -12.40 39.80 -38.93
CA ARG A 10 -12.04 38.57 -38.20
C ARG A 10 -11.80 38.96 -36.74
N ARG A 11 -12.72 38.51 -35.88
CA ARG A 11 -12.64 38.58 -34.42
C ARG A 11 -11.64 37.51 -33.94
N ALA A 12 -10.51 37.97 -33.39
CA ALA A 12 -9.55 37.12 -32.70
C ALA A 12 -10.03 36.93 -31.26
N THR A 13 -10.38 35.70 -30.88
CA THR A 13 -10.61 35.31 -29.49
C THR A 13 -9.32 34.67 -28.96
N GLY A 14 -8.62 35.39 -28.10
CA GLY A 14 -7.47 34.87 -27.35
C GLY A 14 -7.94 33.98 -26.20
N SER A 15 -7.40 32.77 -26.13
CA SER A 15 -7.50 31.90 -24.96
C SER A 15 -6.59 32.43 -23.86
N GLU A 16 -7.21 32.83 -22.76
CA GLU A 16 -6.59 33.17 -21.49
C GLU A 16 -6.39 31.86 -20.72
N MET A 17 -5.16 31.34 -20.69
CA MET A 17 -4.78 30.21 -19.82
C MET A 17 -4.60 30.73 -18.40
N SER A 18 -5.64 30.59 -17.60
CA SER A 18 -5.59 30.74 -16.14
C SER A 18 -4.64 29.69 -15.56
N GLY A 19 -3.51 30.14 -15.02
CA GLY A 19 -2.63 29.29 -14.22
C GLY A 19 -3.30 28.96 -12.90
N GLU A 20 -3.72 27.72 -12.72
CA GLU A 20 -4.14 27.19 -11.43
C GLU A 20 -2.94 27.19 -10.48
N VAL A 21 -3.08 27.98 -9.41
CA VAL A 21 -2.22 27.95 -8.24
C VAL A 21 -2.40 26.58 -7.57
N PRO A 22 -1.33 25.84 -7.25
CA PRO A 22 -1.46 24.56 -6.56
C PRO A 22 -2.17 24.75 -5.22
N PRO A 23 -3.02 23.79 -4.79
CA PRO A 23 -3.74 23.90 -3.54
C PRO A 23 -2.77 23.99 -2.36
N PRO A 24 -3.09 24.78 -1.32
CA PRO A 24 -2.28 24.82 -0.11
C PRO A 24 -2.25 23.42 0.50
N TYR A 25 -1.06 22.98 0.93
CA TYR A 25 -0.89 21.74 1.66
C TYR A 25 -1.87 21.72 2.83
N SER A 26 -2.87 20.84 2.76
CA SER A 26 -3.78 20.58 3.85
C SER A 26 -2.95 20.09 5.03
N GLU A 27 -2.89 20.92 6.07
CA GLU A 27 -2.37 20.55 7.38
C GLU A 27 -3.02 19.24 7.83
N LEU A 28 -2.19 18.31 8.29
CA LEU A 28 -2.64 17.08 8.93
C LEU A 28 -3.63 17.44 10.04
N PRO A 29 -4.81 16.79 10.12
CA PRO A 29 -5.78 17.11 11.16
C PRO A 29 -5.17 16.79 12.54
N PRO A 30 -5.38 17.64 13.55
CA PRO A 30 -4.89 17.39 14.89
C PRO A 30 -5.56 16.14 15.47
N THR A 31 -4.75 15.25 16.04
CA THR A 31 -5.20 14.09 16.82
C THR A 31 -5.87 14.58 18.10
N ASN A 32 -7.20 14.72 18.08
CA ASN A 32 -7.96 15.11 19.25
C ASN A 32 -8.19 13.89 20.17
N ASN A 33 -7.41 13.84 21.25
CA ASN A 33 -7.63 12.96 22.40
C ASN A 33 -8.63 13.62 23.38
N ASN A 34 -9.58 12.81 23.86
CA ASN A 34 -10.43 13.03 25.04
C ASN A 34 -11.53 14.10 24.96
N THR A 35 -12.78 13.65 24.80
CA THR A 35 -13.85 14.10 25.70
C THR A 35 -14.90 12.99 25.89
N ARG A 36 -14.96 12.43 27.11
CA ARG A 36 -16.08 11.65 27.64
C ARG A 36 -17.08 12.61 28.30
N GLY A 37 -18.39 12.45 28.06
CA GLY A 37 -19.47 13.12 28.79
C GLY A 37 -20.86 12.90 28.16
N PRO A 38 -21.99 12.93 28.90
CA PRO A 38 -22.88 11.76 29.00
C PRO A 38 -24.40 11.99 28.73
N TYR A 39 -25.15 10.85 28.71
CA TYR A 39 -26.63 10.66 28.68
C TYR A 39 -27.35 10.99 27.35
N LEU A 40 -28.20 10.14 26.77
CA LEU A 40 -29.42 9.58 27.34
C LEU A 40 -29.75 8.16 26.86
N SER A 41 -30.32 7.40 27.80
CA SER A 41 -30.91 6.08 27.67
C SER A 41 -32.08 6.02 26.68
N ASN A 42 -32.16 4.96 25.90
CA ASN A 42 -33.46 4.31 25.73
C ASN A 42 -33.30 2.80 25.63
N GLN A 43 -33.79 2.11 26.66
CA GLN A 43 -33.95 0.67 26.69
C GLN A 43 -35.11 0.30 25.78
N ASN A 44 -34.91 -0.62 24.85
CA ASN A 44 -35.91 -1.66 24.64
C ASN A 44 -35.29 -2.95 24.13
N GLN A 45 -35.58 -4.00 24.91
CA GLN A 45 -35.11 -5.36 24.78
C GLN A 45 -35.89 -6.11 23.70
N ARG A 46 -35.19 -6.86 22.84
CA ARG A 46 -35.49 -8.26 22.45
C ARG A 46 -34.44 -8.72 21.43
N SER A 47 -33.40 -9.43 21.86
CA SER A 47 -33.32 -10.89 22.01
C SER A 47 -33.40 -11.65 20.68
N ARG A 48 -32.24 -12.04 20.11
CA ARG A 48 -31.74 -13.43 20.06
C ARG A 48 -30.68 -13.64 18.97
N ARG A 49 -29.63 -14.39 19.35
CA ARG A 49 -28.73 -15.25 18.53
C ARG A 49 -27.78 -14.46 17.61
N THR A 50 -26.49 -14.76 17.52
CA THR A 50 -25.73 -15.99 17.73
C THR A 50 -24.24 -15.65 17.59
N SER A 51 -23.40 -16.40 18.32
CA SER A 51 -22.14 -16.98 17.82
C SER A 51 -20.93 -16.05 17.60
N ARG A 52 -19.80 -16.48 18.22
CA ARG A 52 -18.43 -16.44 17.66
C ARG A 52 -17.82 -15.02 17.49
N ASP A 53 -16.57 -14.71 17.76
CA ASP A 53 -15.33 -15.45 17.94
C ASP A 53 -14.42 -14.59 18.82
N ALA A 54 -13.58 -15.23 19.64
CA ALA A 54 -12.38 -14.61 20.16
C ALA A 54 -11.25 -15.61 19.94
N TYR A 55 -10.40 -15.37 18.95
CA TYR A 55 -8.96 -15.64 18.97
C TYR A 55 -8.34 -15.00 17.72
N ALA A 56 -7.32 -14.18 17.95
CA ALA A 56 -6.59 -13.35 16.99
C ALA A 56 -5.85 -14.16 15.91
N PRO A 57 -5.34 -13.47 14.86
CA PRO A 57 -4.11 -13.92 14.23
C PRO A 57 -3.01 -12.86 14.29
N SER A 58 -1.85 -13.37 14.71
CA SER A 58 -0.52 -12.78 14.59
C SER A 58 -0.14 -12.61 13.12
N ASN A 59 0.38 -11.43 12.80
CA ASN A 59 1.14 -11.17 11.58
C ASN A 59 2.47 -11.94 11.64
N ASN A 60 2.83 -12.62 10.55
CA ASN A 60 4.17 -12.70 9.96
C ASN A 60 4.18 -13.82 8.91
N ILE A 61 4.52 -13.48 7.66
CA ILE A 61 5.61 -14.09 6.85
C ILE A 61 5.50 -13.62 5.37
N PRO A 62 6.64 -13.37 4.71
CA PRO A 62 6.78 -12.74 3.40
C PRO A 62 6.31 -13.56 2.19
N SER A 63 6.00 -12.82 1.13
CA SER A 63 5.67 -13.30 -0.22
C SER A 63 6.93 -13.54 -1.03
N GLU A 64 7.25 -14.81 -1.29
CA GLU A 64 8.07 -15.22 -2.43
C GLU A 64 7.42 -16.46 -3.07
N ARG A 65 6.93 -16.33 -4.30
CA ARG A 65 6.50 -17.47 -5.13
C ARG A 65 6.96 -17.27 -6.57
N SER A 66 7.93 -18.08 -6.97
CA SER A 66 8.06 -18.57 -8.34
C SER A 66 6.96 -19.61 -8.65
N PRO A 67 6.64 -19.85 -9.94
CA PRO A 67 5.56 -20.74 -10.33
C PRO A 67 6.08 -22.17 -10.63
N LEU A 68 5.43 -23.19 -10.06
CA LEU A 68 5.55 -24.56 -10.55
C LEU A 68 4.16 -25.19 -10.69
N ASN A 69 3.75 -25.24 -11.96
CA ASN A 69 3.19 -26.38 -12.67
C ASN A 69 3.07 -27.69 -11.86
N GLY A 70 1.85 -28.25 -11.79
CA GLY A 70 1.64 -29.50 -11.05
C GLY A 70 0.19 -29.97 -10.99
N ASN A 71 -0.33 -30.42 -12.14
CA ASN A 71 -1.34 -31.46 -12.32
C ASN A 71 -1.80 -32.21 -11.04
N THR A 72 -3.00 -31.93 -10.51
CA THR A 72 -3.68 -32.82 -9.54
C THR A 72 -5.13 -33.07 -9.90
N ARG A 73 -5.39 -34.35 -10.09
CA ARG A 73 -6.65 -35.02 -10.42
C ARG A 73 -7.72 -34.85 -9.32
N ASN A 74 -8.97 -34.91 -9.77
CA ASN A 74 -10.20 -35.15 -9.02
C ASN A 74 -10.04 -35.99 -7.75
N THR A 75 -10.32 -35.41 -6.59
CA THR A 75 -10.63 -36.14 -5.35
C THR A 75 -12.06 -35.86 -4.93
N ARG A 76 -12.91 -36.88 -5.06
CA ARG A 76 -14.24 -36.97 -4.43
C ARG A 76 -14.10 -36.98 -2.90
N PRO A 77 -15.07 -36.44 -2.15
CA PRO A 77 -15.12 -36.61 -0.70
C PRO A 77 -15.53 -38.05 -0.36
N ALA A 78 -14.68 -38.74 0.41
CA ALA A 78 -14.98 -40.03 1.00
C ALA A 78 -15.77 -39.84 2.30
N TYR A 79 -16.91 -40.50 2.41
CA TYR A 79 -17.70 -40.62 3.63
C TYR A 79 -16.95 -41.55 4.59
N SER A 80 -16.48 -41.01 5.72
CA SER A 80 -15.93 -41.81 6.80
C SER A 80 -17.06 -42.53 7.54
N THR A 81 -17.13 -43.85 7.39
CA THR A 81 -17.93 -44.73 8.24
C THR A 81 -17.23 -44.86 9.59
N PHE A 82 -17.84 -44.27 10.62
CA PHE A 82 -17.43 -44.46 12.01
C PHE A 82 -17.89 -45.86 12.45
N SER A 83 -16.99 -46.84 12.37
CA SER A 83 -17.18 -48.19 12.94
C SER A 83 -16.28 -48.31 14.17
N SER A 84 -16.84 -48.02 15.34
CA SER A 84 -16.18 -48.21 16.63
C SER A 84 -16.86 -49.37 17.35
N TYR A 85 -16.47 -50.60 17.02
CA TYR A 85 -16.82 -51.75 17.84
C TYR A 85 -15.86 -51.78 19.05
N THR A 86 -16.36 -51.33 20.20
CA THR A 86 -15.72 -51.58 21.49
C THR A 86 -16.02 -53.01 21.91
N PHE A 87 -15.02 -53.89 21.82
CA PHE A 87 -15.09 -55.23 22.40
C PHE A 87 -14.98 -55.12 23.92
N VAL A 88 -16.12 -55.20 24.61
CA VAL A 88 -16.17 -55.41 26.06
C VAL A 88 -16.06 -56.91 26.32
N HIS A 89 -14.90 -57.37 26.78
CA HIS A 89 -14.73 -58.73 27.29
C HIS A 89 -15.49 -58.88 28.61
N LEU A 90 -16.65 -59.54 28.57
CA LEU A 90 -17.37 -59.99 29.74
C LEU A 90 -16.79 -61.32 30.25
N ALA A 91 -16.34 -61.30 31.51
CA ALA A 91 -15.84 -62.47 32.23
C ALA A 91 -16.94 -63.55 32.35
N THR A 92 -16.63 -64.76 31.89
CA THR A 92 -17.50 -65.93 31.97
C THR A 92 -17.52 -66.48 33.40
N SER A 93 -18.58 -66.21 34.17
CA SER A 93 -18.78 -66.80 35.49
C SER A 93 -19.44 -68.19 35.39
N GLU A 94 -18.64 -69.22 35.60
CA GLU A 94 -19.02 -70.65 35.78
C GLU A 94 -19.85 -70.86 37.07
N ARG A 95 -21.10 -70.37 37.14
CA ARG A 95 -22.06 -70.71 38.22
C ARG A 95 -23.53 -70.59 37.82
N PHE A 96 -24.02 -71.34 36.82
CA PHE A 96 -25.48 -71.42 36.61
C PHE A 96 -25.95 -72.76 36.01
N LYS A 97 -25.86 -73.84 36.79
CA LYS A 97 -26.38 -75.19 36.40
C LYS A 97 -27.52 -75.73 37.29
N ARG A 98 -28.31 -74.87 37.95
CA ARG A 98 -29.45 -75.34 38.79
C ARG A 98 -30.81 -74.66 38.59
N ARG A 99 -31.12 -74.11 37.41
CA ARG A 99 -32.48 -73.61 37.09
C ARG A 99 -32.95 -73.97 35.67
N ALA A 100 -32.78 -75.24 35.28
CA ALA A 100 -33.03 -75.72 33.92
C ALA A 100 -34.49 -76.15 33.60
N VAL A 101 -35.45 -76.00 34.52
CA VAL A 101 -36.84 -76.45 34.28
C VAL A 101 -37.86 -75.29 34.20
N LEU A 102 -37.58 -74.12 34.76
CA LEU A 102 -38.49 -72.96 34.73
C LEU A 102 -38.34 -72.08 33.47
N TRP A 103 -37.17 -72.11 32.82
CA TRP A 103 -36.88 -71.30 31.64
C TRP A 103 -37.77 -71.57 30.42
N PRO A 104 -38.12 -72.81 30.04
CA PRO A 104 -39.00 -73.02 28.88
C PRO A 104 -40.41 -72.45 29.10
N ILE A 105 -40.92 -72.48 30.34
CA ILE A 105 -42.24 -71.93 30.67
C ILE A 105 -42.23 -70.41 30.56
N VAL A 106 -41.20 -69.75 31.10
CA VAL A 106 -41.04 -68.28 30.99
C VAL A 106 -40.85 -67.86 29.53
N PHE A 107 -40.13 -68.64 28.73
CA PHE A 107 -39.92 -68.36 27.31
C PHE A 107 -41.24 -68.46 26.51
N ILE A 108 -42.04 -69.50 26.74
CA ILE A 108 -43.36 -69.65 26.11
C ILE A 108 -44.26 -68.46 26.48
N PHE A 109 -44.31 -68.06 27.76
CA PHE A 109 -45.11 -66.92 28.19
C PHE A 109 -44.67 -65.59 27.55
N MET A 110 -43.35 -65.37 27.42
CA MET A 110 -42.79 -64.21 26.72
C MET A 110 -43.20 -64.17 25.25
N VAL A 111 -43.15 -65.31 24.55
CA VAL A 111 -43.59 -65.40 23.14
C VAL A 111 -45.09 -65.08 23.01
N PHE A 112 -45.94 -65.62 23.88
CA PHE A 112 -47.37 -65.31 23.88
C PHE A 112 -47.67 -63.83 24.13
N MET A 113 -46.98 -63.20 25.08
CA MET A 113 -47.12 -61.75 25.35
C MET A 113 -46.67 -60.89 24.15
N LEU A 114 -45.60 -61.29 23.47
CA LEU A 114 -45.07 -60.59 22.30
C LEU A 114 -46.03 -60.71 21.10
N VAL A 115 -46.57 -61.90 20.84
CA VAL A 115 -47.59 -62.13 19.81
C VAL A 115 -48.88 -61.36 20.14
N GLY A 116 -49.32 -61.36 21.40
CA GLY A 116 -50.48 -60.59 21.85
C GLY A 116 -50.29 -59.08 21.67
N SER A 117 -49.10 -58.55 21.99
CA SER A 117 -48.75 -57.15 21.77
C SER A 117 -48.76 -56.78 20.29
N VAL A 118 -48.17 -57.62 19.42
CA VAL A 118 -48.17 -57.38 17.97
C VAL A 118 -49.59 -57.42 17.42
N MET A 119 -50.41 -58.39 17.81
CA MET A 119 -51.83 -58.46 17.44
C MET A 119 -52.61 -57.23 17.92
N MET A 120 -52.34 -56.73 19.12
CA MET A 120 -53.02 -55.52 19.63
C MET A 120 -52.56 -54.26 18.88
N GLN A 121 -51.28 -54.18 18.49
CA GLN A 121 -50.75 -53.10 17.66
C GLN A 121 -51.30 -53.14 16.22
N THR A 122 -51.43 -54.32 15.62
CA THR A 122 -52.00 -54.45 14.27
C THR A 122 -53.49 -54.10 14.25
N VAL A 123 -54.26 -54.49 15.27
CA VAL A 123 -55.67 -54.09 15.41
C VAL A 123 -55.81 -52.57 15.59
N ARG A 124 -54.96 -51.93 16.40
CA ARG A 124 -54.96 -50.46 16.53
C ARG A 124 -54.60 -49.75 15.22
N LEU A 125 -53.60 -50.25 14.48
CA LEU A 125 -53.23 -49.71 13.17
C LEU A 125 -54.35 -49.91 12.12
N GLN A 126 -55.06 -51.03 12.17
CA GLN A 126 -56.21 -51.27 11.29
C GLN A 126 -57.41 -50.39 11.65
N GLN A 127 -57.66 -50.15 12.94
CA GLN A 127 -58.67 -49.18 13.39
C GLN A 127 -58.33 -47.75 12.95
N CYS A 128 -57.05 -47.34 13.02
CA CYS A 128 -56.63 -46.05 12.47
C CYS A 128 -56.75 -45.95 10.94
N LYS A 129 -56.58 -47.05 10.18
CA LYS A 129 -56.75 -47.03 8.72
C LYS A 129 -58.20 -46.86 8.27
N LEU A 130 -59.16 -47.39 9.02
CA LEU A 130 -60.59 -47.28 8.69
C LEU A 130 -61.21 -45.94 9.14
N SER A 131 -60.69 -45.33 10.21
CA SER A 131 -61.17 -44.02 10.69
C SER A 131 -60.65 -42.82 9.88
N LEU A 132 -59.79 -43.04 8.90
CA LEU A 132 -59.09 -41.98 8.16
C LEU A 132 -59.33 -41.99 6.65
N ILE A 133 -60.27 -42.80 6.14
CA ILE A 133 -60.69 -42.73 4.74
C ILE A 133 -61.61 -41.50 4.62
N PRO A 134 -61.12 -40.33 4.16
CA PRO A 134 -61.95 -39.15 4.10
C PRO A 134 -63.01 -39.40 3.04
N ASN A 135 -64.24 -38.95 3.32
CA ASN A 135 -65.36 -38.99 2.37
C ASN A 135 -64.88 -38.44 1.01
N PRO A 136 -65.24 -39.03 -0.15
CA PRO A 136 -64.86 -38.51 -1.47
C PRO A 136 -65.00 -36.97 -1.59
N GLU A 137 -66.03 -36.39 -1.00
CA GLU A 137 -66.25 -34.94 -0.96
C GLU A 137 -65.16 -34.17 -0.17
N GLN A 138 -64.73 -34.69 0.99
CA GLN A 138 -63.63 -34.12 1.77
C GLN A 138 -62.30 -34.19 1.01
N ARG A 139 -62.08 -35.23 0.21
CA ARG A 139 -60.88 -35.34 -0.65
C ARG A 139 -60.90 -34.31 -1.76
N GLU A 140 -62.05 -34.03 -2.35
CA GLU A 140 -62.18 -32.99 -3.37
C GLU A 140 -61.97 -31.59 -2.79
N MET A 141 -62.53 -31.31 -1.61
CA MET A 141 -62.25 -30.05 -0.90
C MET A 141 -60.77 -29.88 -0.58
N ALA A 142 -60.11 -30.92 -0.05
CA ALA A 142 -58.68 -30.91 0.22
C ALA A 142 -57.84 -30.71 -1.06
N ARG A 143 -58.22 -31.34 -2.18
CA ARG A 143 -57.56 -31.11 -3.48
C ARG A 143 -57.70 -29.66 -3.94
N ARG A 144 -58.91 -29.08 -3.84
CA ARG A 144 -59.14 -27.67 -4.20
C ARG A 144 -58.38 -26.69 -3.32
N GLU A 145 -58.21 -27.00 -2.04
CA GLU A 145 -57.39 -26.19 -1.13
C GLU A 145 -55.90 -26.31 -1.48
N TRP A 146 -55.42 -27.54 -1.70
CA TRP A 146 -54.05 -27.79 -2.15
C TRP A 146 -53.73 -27.12 -3.49
N ASP A 147 -54.66 -27.14 -4.45
CA ASP A 147 -54.49 -26.48 -5.74
C ASP A 147 -54.43 -24.94 -5.57
N ARG A 148 -55.24 -24.37 -4.67
CA ARG A 148 -55.16 -22.94 -4.32
C ARG A 148 -53.83 -22.58 -3.68
N GLU A 149 -53.35 -23.38 -2.72
CA GLU A 149 -52.04 -23.19 -2.08
C GLU A 149 -50.90 -23.32 -3.08
N ARG A 150 -50.96 -24.31 -3.99
CA ARG A 150 -49.96 -24.48 -5.05
C ARG A 150 -49.87 -23.27 -5.96
N VAL A 151 -51.03 -22.73 -6.39
CA VAL A 151 -51.06 -21.55 -7.24
C VAL A 151 -50.52 -20.33 -6.49
N ALA A 152 -50.91 -20.13 -5.23
CA ALA A 152 -50.40 -19.05 -4.39
C ALA A 152 -48.87 -19.16 -4.18
N HIS A 153 -48.38 -20.35 -3.83
CA HIS A 153 -46.96 -20.62 -3.67
C HIS A 153 -46.18 -20.43 -4.99
N GLN A 154 -46.75 -20.83 -6.13
CA GLN A 154 -46.12 -20.60 -7.44
C GLN A 154 -46.01 -19.11 -7.76
N GLN A 155 -47.02 -18.32 -7.42
CA GLN A 155 -46.97 -16.86 -7.57
C GLN A 155 -45.91 -16.24 -6.66
N GLU A 156 -45.84 -16.66 -5.41
CA GLU A 156 -44.82 -16.24 -4.45
C GLU A 156 -43.41 -16.57 -4.97
N VAL A 157 -43.14 -17.81 -5.36
CA VAL A 157 -41.84 -18.22 -5.92
C VAL A 157 -41.47 -17.40 -7.15
N SER A 158 -42.44 -17.08 -8.02
CA SER A 158 -42.20 -16.22 -9.17
C SER A 158 -41.83 -14.78 -8.77
N GLY A 159 -42.43 -14.26 -7.69
CA GLY A 159 -42.09 -12.96 -7.10
C GLY A 159 -40.66 -12.96 -6.55
N TRP A 160 -40.33 -13.93 -5.71
CA TRP A 160 -38.98 -14.13 -5.16
C TRP A 160 -37.90 -14.24 -6.25
N ASN A 161 -38.20 -14.93 -7.36
CA ASN A 161 -37.26 -15.05 -8.48
C ASN A 161 -37.04 -13.71 -9.20
N ARG A 162 -38.10 -12.89 -9.37
CA ARG A 162 -37.97 -11.55 -9.95
C ARG A 162 -37.15 -10.64 -9.04
N ASP A 163 -37.42 -10.67 -7.73
CA ASP A 163 -36.72 -9.84 -6.75
C ASP A 163 -35.24 -10.23 -6.65
N ARG A 164 -34.94 -11.54 -6.64
CA ARG A 164 -33.55 -12.03 -6.66
C ARG A 164 -32.83 -11.60 -7.93
N ALA A 165 -33.46 -11.72 -9.09
CA ALA A 165 -32.86 -11.29 -10.36
C ALA A 165 -32.64 -9.76 -10.41
N ALA A 166 -33.54 -8.97 -9.81
CA ALA A 166 -33.37 -7.53 -9.69
C ALA A 166 -32.19 -7.18 -8.77
N HIS A 167 -32.12 -7.83 -7.61
CA HIS A 167 -31.03 -7.66 -6.65
C HIS A 167 -29.66 -8.09 -7.22
N GLU A 168 -29.60 -9.18 -7.98
CA GLU A 168 -28.37 -9.62 -8.66
C GLU A 168 -27.86 -8.57 -9.66
N LYS A 169 -28.77 -7.93 -10.42
CA LYS A 169 -28.41 -6.84 -11.34
C LYS A 169 -27.89 -5.61 -10.60
N GLU A 170 -28.52 -5.25 -9.49
CA GLU A 170 -28.09 -4.15 -8.63
C GLU A 170 -26.69 -4.43 -8.06
N MET A 171 -26.47 -5.62 -7.49
CA MET A 171 -25.17 -6.02 -6.94
C MET A 171 -24.08 -6.13 -8.01
N ALA A 172 -24.44 -6.53 -9.24
CA ALA A 172 -23.51 -6.53 -10.36
C ALA A 172 -23.06 -5.10 -10.72
N LYS A 173 -23.98 -4.13 -10.69
CA LYS A 173 -23.65 -2.72 -10.90
C LYS A 173 -22.75 -2.19 -9.79
N VAL A 174 -23.11 -2.40 -8.52
CA VAL A 174 -22.29 -1.99 -7.37
C VAL A 174 -20.87 -2.57 -7.44
N ARG A 175 -20.74 -3.85 -7.84
CA ARG A 175 -19.43 -4.49 -8.00
C ARG A 175 -18.64 -3.89 -9.17
N SER A 176 -19.30 -3.53 -10.27
CA SER A 176 -18.67 -2.86 -11.40
C SER A 176 -18.17 -1.47 -11.01
N ASP A 177 -19.00 -0.69 -10.33
CA ASP A 177 -18.67 0.66 -9.87
C ASP A 177 -17.50 0.63 -8.88
N TRP A 178 -17.52 -0.30 -7.91
CA TRP A 178 -16.42 -0.49 -6.96
C TRP A 178 -15.11 -0.94 -7.63
N ASN A 179 -15.21 -1.82 -8.63
CA ASN A 179 -14.02 -2.22 -9.39
C ASN A 179 -13.43 -1.04 -10.16
N GLN A 180 -14.28 -0.17 -10.73
CA GLN A 180 -13.85 1.03 -11.44
C GLN A 180 -13.14 2.02 -10.49
N GLU A 181 -13.76 2.33 -9.36
CA GLU A 181 -13.19 3.20 -8.32
C GLU A 181 -11.83 2.70 -7.85
N ARG A 182 -11.69 1.38 -7.63
CA ARG A 182 -10.42 0.77 -7.22
C ARG A 182 -9.33 0.92 -8.29
N MET A 183 -9.68 0.79 -9.57
CA MET A 183 -8.73 1.01 -10.67
C MET A 183 -8.34 2.49 -10.79
N ASP A 184 -9.28 3.40 -10.58
CA ASP A 184 -9.02 4.85 -10.58
C ASP A 184 -8.06 5.24 -9.46
N HIS A 185 -8.33 4.76 -8.24
CA HIS A 185 -7.46 4.97 -7.10
C HIS A 185 -6.05 4.40 -7.31
N GLN A 186 -5.94 3.23 -7.97
CA GLN A 186 -4.63 2.66 -8.31
C GLN A 186 -3.87 3.53 -9.32
N ARG A 187 -4.56 4.08 -10.33
CA ARG A 187 -3.94 5.00 -11.32
C ARG A 187 -3.45 6.29 -10.68
N GLU A 188 -4.23 6.89 -9.79
CA GLU A 188 -3.84 8.08 -9.03
C GLU A 188 -2.61 7.82 -8.16
N ARG A 189 -2.60 6.67 -7.45
CA ARG A 189 -1.45 6.27 -6.63
C ARG A 189 -0.19 6.09 -7.47
N ASP A 190 -0.30 5.43 -8.61
CA ASP A 190 0.84 5.21 -9.52
C ASP A 190 1.33 6.53 -10.14
N GLN A 191 0.42 7.46 -10.44
CA GLN A 191 0.78 8.81 -10.90
C GLN A 191 1.52 9.58 -9.81
N TRP A 192 0.98 9.61 -8.59
CA TRP A 192 1.60 10.28 -7.45
C TRP A 192 3.01 9.72 -7.16
N LEU A 193 3.20 8.40 -7.25
CA LEU A 193 4.52 7.79 -7.08
C LEU A 193 5.52 8.22 -8.17
N ARG A 194 5.08 8.38 -9.42
CA ARG A 194 5.94 8.89 -10.51
C ARG A 194 6.33 10.34 -10.25
N GLU A 195 5.35 11.20 -9.98
CA GLU A 195 5.58 12.63 -9.70
C GLU A 195 6.48 12.82 -8.48
N ARG A 196 6.27 12.04 -7.41
CA ARG A 196 7.12 12.05 -6.23
C ARG A 196 8.55 11.64 -6.54
N LYS A 197 8.75 10.57 -7.32
CA LYS A 197 10.08 10.10 -7.69
C LYS A 197 10.81 11.14 -8.55
N GLU A 198 10.13 11.78 -9.49
CA GLU A 198 10.67 12.88 -10.28
C GLU A 198 11.04 14.09 -9.41
N TRP A 199 10.21 14.42 -8.42
CA TRP A 199 10.50 15.49 -7.47
C TRP A 199 11.71 15.18 -6.59
N GLU A 200 11.79 13.96 -6.05
CA GLU A 200 12.95 13.49 -5.27
C GLU A 200 14.24 13.53 -6.10
N GLN A 201 14.19 13.12 -7.37
CA GLN A 201 15.32 13.24 -8.29
C GLN A 201 15.75 14.70 -8.50
N LYS A 202 14.80 15.62 -8.76
CA LYS A 202 15.10 17.06 -8.91
C LYS A 202 15.67 17.67 -7.62
N VAL A 203 15.17 17.25 -6.46
CA VAL A 203 15.73 17.68 -5.16
C VAL A 203 17.15 17.19 -5.01
N GLU A 204 17.42 15.94 -5.35
CA GLU A 204 18.77 15.36 -5.24
C GLU A 204 19.74 15.98 -6.25
N GLU A 205 19.29 16.35 -7.44
CA GLU A 205 20.07 17.13 -8.40
C GLU A 205 20.40 18.53 -7.85
N ARG A 206 19.46 19.19 -7.16
CA ARG A 206 19.70 20.50 -6.54
C ARG A 206 20.66 20.47 -5.36
N LYS A 207 20.76 19.35 -4.63
CA LYS A 207 21.71 19.20 -3.51
C LYS A 207 23.19 19.12 -3.95
N LYS A 208 23.47 18.94 -5.25
CA LYS A 208 24.81 18.70 -5.80
C LYS A 208 25.46 19.96 -6.36
N GLN A 209 25.36 21.09 -5.66
CA GLN A 209 25.97 22.34 -6.11
C GLN A 209 26.99 22.80 -5.07
N CYS A 210 28.11 22.09 -5.03
CA CYS A 210 29.29 22.59 -4.35
C CYS A 210 29.90 23.70 -5.23
N VAL A 211 30.01 24.90 -4.67
CA VAL A 211 30.52 26.09 -5.38
C VAL A 211 32.00 26.34 -5.10
N ALA A 212 32.52 25.86 -3.98
CA ALA A 212 33.92 25.88 -3.61
C ALA A 212 34.23 24.73 -2.63
N PHE A 213 35.50 24.52 -2.29
CA PHE A 213 35.90 23.52 -1.31
C PHE A 213 35.28 23.81 0.06
N GLY A 214 34.49 22.86 0.56
CA GLY A 214 33.74 22.97 1.81
C GLY A 214 32.55 23.94 1.75
N THR A 215 32.22 24.52 0.59
CA THR A 215 31.14 25.49 0.46
C THR A 215 30.03 24.98 -0.45
N ARG A 216 28.81 24.88 0.09
CA ARG A 216 27.60 24.54 -0.64
C ARG A 216 26.76 25.77 -0.92
N GLU A 217 26.20 25.84 -2.13
CA GLU A 217 25.17 26.81 -2.45
C GLU A 217 23.77 26.24 -2.18
N TYR A 218 23.00 26.98 -1.39
CA TYR A 218 21.58 26.75 -1.18
C TYR A 218 20.82 27.80 -1.97
N VAL A 219 19.86 27.36 -2.79
CA VAL A 219 19.01 28.25 -3.59
C VAL A 219 17.56 28.06 -3.17
N ALA A 220 16.86 29.16 -2.87
CA ALA A 220 15.45 29.14 -2.53
C ALA A 220 14.66 30.13 -3.39
N GLN A 221 13.54 29.65 -3.94
CA GLN A 221 12.58 30.47 -4.68
C GLN A 221 11.65 31.20 -3.72
N LEU A 222 11.58 32.52 -3.84
CA LEU A 222 10.74 33.38 -3.02
C LEU A 222 9.44 33.66 -3.76
N GLY A 223 8.32 33.19 -3.20
CA GLY A 223 6.99 33.27 -3.82
C GLY A 223 6.39 34.68 -3.92
N PHE A 224 7.07 35.72 -3.44
CA PHE A 224 6.61 37.10 -3.46
C PHE A 224 7.74 38.05 -3.84
N ASN A 225 7.41 39.02 -4.70
CA ASN A 225 8.37 39.81 -5.46
C ASN A 225 8.60 41.22 -4.87
N PRO A 226 9.39 41.30 -3.79
CA PRO A 226 10.34 42.40 -3.66
C PRO A 226 11.77 41.87 -3.53
N MET A 227 12.68 42.32 -4.40
CA MET A 227 14.12 42.14 -4.26
C MET A 227 14.63 42.57 -2.87
N THR A 228 13.96 43.55 -2.25
CA THR A 228 14.24 44.00 -0.88
C THR A 228 13.95 42.91 0.15
N THR A 229 12.87 42.16 -0.01
CA THR A 229 12.53 41.10 0.93
C THR A 229 13.49 39.92 0.85
N CYS A 230 14.01 39.61 -0.34
CA CYS A 230 15.07 38.61 -0.44
C CYS A 230 16.26 38.97 0.45
N LYS A 231 16.73 40.21 0.41
CA LYS A 231 17.87 40.68 1.23
C LYS A 231 17.60 40.65 2.74
N GLU A 232 16.34 40.67 3.15
CA GLU A 232 15.91 40.71 4.55
C GLU A 232 15.41 39.35 5.06
N MET A 233 15.60 38.28 4.28
CA MET A 233 15.12 36.95 4.61
C MET A 233 16.27 36.04 5.03
N PRO A 234 16.65 36.06 6.32
CA PRO A 234 17.63 35.13 6.81
C PRO A 234 17.06 33.70 6.81
N LEU A 235 17.90 32.72 6.51
CA LEU A 235 17.56 31.31 6.54
C LEU A 235 18.35 30.63 7.65
N ASN A 236 17.71 29.72 8.38
CA ASN A 236 18.37 28.88 9.37
C ASN A 236 18.84 27.59 8.69
N ILE A 237 20.14 27.49 8.42
CA ILE A 237 20.79 26.30 7.85
C ILE A 237 21.73 25.74 8.91
N GLU A 238 21.48 24.50 9.36
CA GLU A 238 22.32 23.84 10.38
C GLU A 238 22.56 24.67 11.65
N ASP A 239 21.49 25.27 12.18
CA ASP A 239 21.50 26.14 13.37
C ASP A 239 22.24 27.48 13.19
N GLN A 240 22.62 27.83 11.96
CA GLN A 240 23.20 29.12 11.61
C GLN A 240 22.19 29.97 10.84
N VAL A 241 21.92 31.15 11.37
CA VAL A 241 21.05 32.14 10.73
C VAL A 241 21.91 32.98 9.78
N MET A 242 21.63 32.90 8.48
CA MET A 242 22.42 33.55 7.44
C MET A 242 21.57 34.38 6.50
N ASP A 243 22.06 35.57 6.18
CA ASP A 243 21.50 36.42 5.13
C ASP A 243 21.90 35.89 3.74
N PRO A 244 21.07 36.08 2.71
CA PRO A 244 21.42 35.65 1.36
C PRO A 244 22.59 36.46 0.81
N LEU A 245 23.53 35.76 0.19
CA LEU A 245 24.69 36.36 -0.45
C LEU A 245 24.28 37.18 -1.68
N LEU A 246 23.37 36.63 -2.48
CA LEU A 246 22.83 37.31 -3.66
C LEU A 246 21.35 36.99 -3.85
N CYS A 247 20.67 37.91 -4.51
CA CYS A 247 19.28 37.77 -4.91
C CYS A 247 19.21 37.94 -6.43
N GLN A 248 18.76 36.92 -7.14
CA GLN A 248 18.67 36.90 -8.59
C GLN A 248 17.21 36.85 -9.03
N VAL A 249 16.82 37.70 -9.98
CA VAL A 249 15.48 37.62 -10.59
C VAL A 249 15.51 36.57 -11.69
N ARG A 250 14.68 35.53 -11.56
CA ARG A 250 14.49 34.49 -12.57
C ARG A 250 13.09 34.61 -13.18
N GLY A 251 13.02 34.75 -14.50
CA GLY A 251 11.74 34.88 -15.20
C GLY A 251 10.98 36.19 -14.91
N LYS A 252 9.65 36.17 -15.02
CA LYS A 252 8.86 37.42 -15.03
C LYS A 252 8.72 38.06 -13.65
N LYS A 253 8.72 37.30 -12.55
CA LYS A 253 8.49 37.83 -11.18
C LYS A 253 9.04 36.96 -10.03
N GLU A 254 9.90 35.99 -10.29
CA GLU A 254 10.42 35.11 -9.23
C GLU A 254 11.81 35.61 -8.80
N VAL A 255 12.02 35.72 -7.49
CA VAL A 255 13.33 36.07 -6.93
C VAL A 255 13.89 34.82 -6.29
N GLU A 256 15.09 34.42 -6.70
CA GLU A 256 15.87 33.36 -6.07
C GLU A 256 16.87 34.00 -5.11
N GLY A 257 16.86 33.56 -3.85
CA GLY A 257 17.93 33.85 -2.89
C GLY A 257 18.98 32.76 -2.97
N HIS A 258 20.25 33.14 -2.82
CA HIS A 258 21.37 32.22 -2.79
C HIS A 258 22.15 32.40 -1.49
N TRP A 259 22.45 31.30 -0.81
CA TRP A 259 23.23 31.26 0.43
C TRP A 259 24.43 30.34 0.22
N HIS A 260 25.61 30.76 0.65
CA HIS A 260 26.81 29.92 0.65
C HIS A 260 27.10 29.48 2.07
N VAL A 261 27.10 28.18 2.32
CA VAL A 261 27.35 27.60 3.64
C VAL A 261 28.68 26.87 3.61
N ASP A 262 29.59 27.29 4.49
CA ASP A 262 30.92 26.71 4.63
C ASP A 262 30.93 25.54 5.62
N GLY A 263 31.93 24.67 5.52
CA GLY A 263 32.09 23.50 6.40
C GLY A 263 31.21 22.31 6.03
N GLU A 264 30.61 22.32 4.83
CA GLU A 264 29.72 21.27 4.36
C GLU A 264 30.52 20.01 3.99
N PRO A 265 30.35 18.89 4.73
CA PRO A 265 31.19 17.70 4.55
C PRO A 265 31.02 17.07 3.18
N GLY A 266 29.84 17.23 2.55
CA GLY A 266 29.58 16.77 1.18
C GLY A 266 30.24 17.60 0.08
N CYS A 267 30.90 18.72 0.43
CA CYS A 267 31.64 19.57 -0.50
C CYS A 267 33.15 19.58 -0.22
N MET A 268 33.65 18.61 0.55
CA MET A 268 35.07 18.46 0.90
C MET A 268 35.69 17.26 0.19
N PRO A 269 36.00 17.37 -1.12
CA PRO A 269 36.76 16.34 -1.80
C PRO A 269 38.14 16.18 -1.17
N TYR A 270 38.84 15.09 -1.49
CA TYR A 270 40.17 14.85 -0.94
C TYR A 270 41.20 14.61 -2.05
N TRP A 271 42.44 15.03 -1.78
CA TRP A 271 43.58 14.74 -2.65
C TRP A 271 43.98 13.26 -2.51
N GLY A 272 44.20 12.61 -3.64
CA GLY A 272 44.74 11.26 -3.72
C GLY A 272 46.25 11.24 -3.52
N SER A 273 46.90 10.21 -4.07
CA SER A 273 48.37 10.13 -4.07
C SER A 273 49.00 11.35 -4.72
N VAL A 274 50.04 11.87 -4.07
CA VAL A 274 50.86 12.96 -4.60
C VAL A 274 51.95 12.37 -5.49
N ASP A 275 51.98 12.81 -6.74
CA ASP A 275 53.05 12.55 -7.68
C ASP A 275 54.06 13.70 -7.65
N ASP A 276 55.29 13.38 -7.29
CA ASP A 276 56.41 14.32 -7.41
C ASP A 276 56.85 14.43 -8.87
N LYS A 277 56.80 15.64 -9.44
CA LYS A 277 57.24 15.91 -10.82
C LYS A 277 58.66 16.47 -10.90
N GLY A 278 59.31 16.71 -9.76
CA GLY A 278 60.65 17.26 -9.69
C GLY A 278 60.71 18.75 -10.04
N CYS A 279 61.91 19.19 -10.42
CA CYS A 279 62.18 20.55 -10.86
C CYS A 279 61.60 20.81 -12.25
N VAL A 280 60.62 21.72 -12.34
CA VAL A 280 59.99 22.12 -13.62
C VAL A 280 60.58 23.40 -14.19
N ALA A 281 61.22 24.21 -13.36
CA ALA A 281 61.98 25.40 -13.74
C ALA A 281 63.07 25.67 -12.69
N PRO A 282 64.09 26.50 -13.00
CA PRO A 282 65.10 26.89 -12.02
C PRO A 282 64.46 27.49 -10.77
N GLY A 283 64.75 26.89 -9.61
CA GLY A 283 64.18 27.27 -8.31
C GLY A 283 62.71 26.88 -8.07
N ILE A 284 62.06 26.11 -8.97
CA ILE A 284 60.65 25.72 -8.85
C ILE A 284 60.49 24.19 -8.92
N HIS A 285 59.95 23.63 -7.84
CA HIS A 285 59.59 22.22 -7.73
C HIS A 285 58.07 22.04 -7.85
N SER A 286 57.63 20.96 -8.52
CA SER A 286 56.23 20.71 -8.83
C SER A 286 55.73 19.37 -8.32
N TRP A 287 54.51 19.36 -7.79
CA TRP A 287 53.77 18.16 -7.42
C TRP A 287 52.39 18.15 -8.08
N GLU A 288 51.85 16.97 -8.30
CA GLU A 288 50.49 16.78 -8.78
C GLU A 288 49.72 15.86 -7.85
N ALA A 289 48.43 16.14 -7.62
CA ALA A 289 47.55 15.24 -6.90
C ALA A 289 46.17 15.23 -7.56
N ARG A 290 45.59 14.03 -7.70
CA ARG A 290 44.21 13.88 -8.21
C ARG A 290 43.21 14.25 -7.12
N LEU A 291 42.20 15.02 -7.47
CA LEU A 291 41.07 15.34 -6.59
C LEU A 291 39.98 14.27 -6.74
N TRP A 292 39.56 13.68 -5.63
CA TRP A 292 38.54 12.63 -5.56
C TRP A 292 37.27 13.13 -4.88
N ASP A 293 36.17 12.41 -5.09
CA ASP A 293 34.86 12.70 -4.47
C ASP A 293 34.17 13.98 -4.95
N LEU A 294 34.38 14.33 -6.22
CA LEU A 294 33.60 15.38 -6.89
C LEU A 294 32.24 14.83 -7.36
N SER A 295 31.16 15.53 -7.06
CA SER A 295 29.83 15.15 -7.54
C SER A 295 29.63 15.57 -8.99
N GLN A 296 28.83 14.79 -9.72
CA GLN A 296 28.44 15.17 -11.07
C GLN A 296 27.58 16.45 -11.03
N GLY A 297 28.01 17.48 -11.75
CA GLY A 297 27.34 18.78 -11.81
C GLY A 297 28.00 19.87 -10.96
N ASP A 298 28.96 19.51 -10.10
CA ASP A 298 29.73 20.47 -9.32
C ASP A 298 30.60 21.38 -10.20
N ASN A 299 30.88 22.58 -9.71
CA ASN A 299 31.89 23.45 -10.31
C ASN A 299 33.29 22.96 -9.92
N TRP A 300 33.72 21.87 -10.56
CA TRP A 300 34.99 21.20 -10.27
C TRP A 300 36.19 22.16 -10.27
N LEU A 301 36.16 23.19 -11.12
CA LEU A 301 37.25 24.16 -11.23
C LEU A 301 37.31 25.02 -9.98
N ALA A 302 36.18 25.57 -9.54
CA ALA A 302 36.12 26.40 -8.34
C ALA A 302 36.47 25.60 -7.09
N ILE A 303 35.99 24.36 -6.98
CA ILE A 303 36.32 23.45 -5.89
C ILE A 303 37.82 23.13 -5.88
N CYS A 304 38.38 22.73 -7.03
CA CYS A 304 39.81 22.44 -7.12
C CYS A 304 40.67 23.67 -6.80
N SER A 305 40.31 24.86 -7.30
CA SER A 305 41.09 26.08 -7.07
C SER A 305 41.02 26.62 -5.65
N THR A 306 40.12 26.10 -4.80
CA THR A 306 39.96 26.50 -3.41
C THR A 306 40.28 25.38 -2.42
N ALA A 307 40.68 24.20 -2.93
CA ALA A 307 40.97 23.04 -2.11
C ALA A 307 42.40 23.12 -1.53
N PRO A 308 42.56 23.17 -0.19
CA PRO A 308 43.87 23.21 0.44
C PRO A 308 44.53 21.83 0.41
N ALA A 309 45.86 21.79 0.50
CA ALA A 309 46.62 20.55 0.52
C ALA A 309 47.88 20.66 1.40
N ASP A 310 48.20 19.59 2.12
CA ASP A 310 49.49 19.43 2.79
C ASP A 310 50.36 18.46 2.00
N ILE A 311 51.40 18.98 1.33
CA ILE A 311 52.27 18.20 0.43
C ILE A 311 53.73 18.36 0.86
N ALA A 312 54.43 17.23 1.06
CA ALA A 312 55.83 17.19 1.47
C ALA A 312 56.14 18.04 2.73
N GLY A 313 55.19 18.08 3.68
CA GLY A 313 55.29 18.87 4.91
C GLY A 313 55.08 20.38 4.73
N ARG A 314 54.61 20.83 3.56
CA ARG A 314 54.25 22.22 3.28
C ARG A 314 52.74 22.33 3.08
N HIS A 315 52.15 23.38 3.66
CA HIS A 315 50.74 23.72 3.45
C HIS A 315 50.57 24.58 2.20
N PHE A 316 49.56 24.26 1.40
CA PHE A 316 49.11 25.04 0.25
C PHE A 316 47.65 25.42 0.47
N ASP A 317 47.35 26.73 0.46
CA ASP A 317 45.96 27.21 0.56
C ASP A 317 45.13 26.77 -0.66
N SER A 318 45.78 26.61 -1.82
CA SER A 318 45.19 26.13 -3.06
C SER A 318 46.25 25.58 -4.02
N PRO A 319 45.89 24.75 -5.01
CA PRO A 319 46.80 24.42 -6.11
C PRO A 319 47.15 25.66 -6.95
N THR A 320 48.32 25.63 -7.57
CA THR A 320 48.75 26.66 -8.53
C THR A 320 47.95 26.59 -9.83
N SER A 321 47.54 25.40 -10.26
CA SER A 321 46.61 25.23 -11.38
C SER A 321 45.78 23.95 -11.25
N CYS A 322 44.60 23.95 -11.86
CA CYS A 322 43.69 22.81 -11.91
C CYS A 322 43.49 22.36 -13.36
N GLN A 323 43.56 21.06 -13.60
CA GLN A 323 43.45 20.47 -14.93
C GLN A 323 42.42 19.34 -14.93
N ASP A 324 41.50 19.34 -15.89
CA ASP A 324 40.68 18.18 -16.20
C ASP A 324 41.43 17.27 -17.18
N ARG A 325 41.83 16.09 -16.70
CA ARG A 325 42.55 15.08 -17.51
C ARG A 325 41.60 14.02 -18.08
N GLY A 326 40.29 14.29 -18.08
CA GLY A 326 39.25 13.45 -18.65
C GLY A 326 38.83 12.30 -17.74
N PHE A 327 37.93 11.46 -18.25
CA PHE A 327 37.19 10.46 -17.47
C PHE A 327 38.05 9.53 -16.60
N PHE A 328 39.19 9.05 -17.11
CA PHE A 328 40.03 8.10 -16.38
C PHE A 328 40.93 8.74 -15.33
N ASN A 329 41.38 9.97 -15.57
CA ASN A 329 42.37 10.66 -14.73
C ASN A 329 41.73 11.71 -13.81
N GLY A 330 40.50 12.13 -14.11
CA GLY A 330 39.74 13.09 -13.34
C GLY A 330 40.39 14.47 -13.28
N ILE A 331 40.06 15.19 -12.22
CA ILE A 331 40.59 16.53 -11.95
C ILE A 331 41.90 16.40 -11.18
N VAL A 332 42.93 17.13 -11.61
CA VAL A 332 44.26 17.12 -11.00
C VAL A 332 44.65 18.54 -10.61
N GLY A 333 45.08 18.71 -9.37
CA GLY A 333 45.72 19.93 -8.88
C GLY A 333 47.23 19.85 -9.07
N VAL A 334 47.83 20.95 -9.55
CA VAL A 334 49.28 21.12 -9.70
C VAL A 334 49.75 22.15 -8.70
N PHE A 335 50.77 21.81 -7.93
CA PHE A 335 51.29 22.60 -6.82
C PHE A 335 52.75 22.95 -7.10
N HIS A 336 53.06 24.25 -7.16
CA HIS A 336 54.42 24.73 -7.32
C HIS A 336 54.92 25.35 -6.03
N SER A 337 56.16 25.06 -5.66
CA SER A 337 56.83 25.78 -4.57
C SER A 337 58.27 26.10 -4.92
N ALA A 338 58.79 27.14 -4.29
CA ALA A 338 60.19 27.48 -4.40
C ALA A 338 61.05 26.39 -3.74
N ASP A 339 62.02 25.90 -4.49
CA ASP A 339 63.00 24.93 -4.02
C ASP A 339 64.39 25.31 -4.57
N PRO A 340 65.31 25.81 -3.71
CA PRO A 340 66.66 26.17 -4.13
C PRO A 340 67.55 25.00 -4.56
N SER A 341 67.10 23.75 -4.39
CA SER A 341 67.78 22.58 -4.95
C SER A 341 67.47 22.36 -6.44
N CYS A 342 66.40 23.00 -6.93
CA CYS A 342 66.21 23.35 -8.33
C CYS A 342 66.92 24.68 -8.65
#